data_AF-A0A966SNR4-F1
#
_entry.id   AF-A0A966SNR4-F1
#
_cell.length_a   1.000
_cell.length_b   1.000
_cell.length_c   1.000
_cell.angle_alpha   90.00
_cell.angle_beta   90.00
_cell.angle_gamma   90.00
#
_symmetry.space_group_name_H-M   'P 1'
#
loop_
_entity.id
_entity.type
_entity.pdbx_description
1 polymer ?
#
loop_
_entity_poly.entity_id
_entity_poly.type
_entity_poly.pdbx_seq_one_letter_code
_entity_poly.pdbx_strand_id
1 'polypeptide(L)' 'MITDLTPYRKYVDKFDLTEDQKLELVNALSTIVETIYDKVLGINQMPLKNREVDSPKRNVKMRGEHEKCSGA' A
#
# COMPACT_ATOMS: atom_id res chain seq x y z
N MET A 1 -12.11 -16.63 -5.64
CA MET A 1 -12.12 -17.66 -4.57
C MET A 1 -12.29 -19.02 -5.22
N ILE A 2 -11.31 -19.89 -5.05
CA ILE A 2 -11.29 -21.26 -5.59
C ILE A 2 -12.10 -22.14 -4.65
N THR A 3 -13.07 -22.87 -5.22
CA THR A 3 -13.95 -23.80 -4.51
C THR A 3 -13.76 -25.26 -4.97
N ASP A 4 -13.11 -25.46 -6.12
CA ASP A 4 -12.79 -26.77 -6.67
C ASP A 4 -11.26 -26.98 -6.68
N LEU A 5 -10.83 -28.02 -5.96
CA LEU A 5 -9.42 -28.42 -5.85
C LEU A 5 -8.98 -29.39 -6.95
N THR A 6 -9.90 -29.94 -7.75
CA THR A 6 -9.62 -30.95 -8.80
C THR A 6 -8.39 -30.62 -9.66
N PRO A 7 -8.22 -29.39 -10.19
CA PRO A 7 -7.04 -29.05 -10.99
C PRO A 7 -5.72 -28.99 -10.20
N TYR A 8 -5.78 -28.83 -8.87
CA TYR A 8 -4.62 -28.64 -8.01
C TYR A 8 -4.27 -29.87 -7.16
N ARG A 9 -5.13 -30.89 -7.12
CA ARG A 9 -4.97 -32.16 -6.38
C ARG A 9 -3.55 -32.74 -6.47
N LYS A 10 -3.00 -32.84 -7.69
CA LYS A 10 -1.63 -33.33 -7.94
C LYS A 10 -0.52 -32.57 -7.19
N TYR A 11 -0.76 -31.33 -6.78
CA TYR A 11 0.18 -30.49 -6.07
C TYR A 11 -0.08 -30.42 -4.57
N VAL A 12 -1.35 -30.54 -4.15
CA VAL A 12 -1.74 -30.36 -2.74
C VAL A 12 -1.87 -31.66 -1.96
N ASP A 13 -2.14 -32.78 -2.64
CA ASP A 13 -2.30 -34.09 -1.99
C ASP A 13 -0.98 -34.68 -1.49
N LYS A 14 0.17 -34.08 -1.87
CA LYS A 14 1.48 -34.44 -1.32
C LYS A 14 1.71 -33.91 0.10
N PHE A 15 0.88 -32.98 0.56
CA PHE A 15 0.96 -32.43 1.90
C PHE A 15 -0.03 -33.16 2.81
N ASP A 16 0.40 -33.45 4.02
CA ASP A 16 -0.45 -34.03 5.06
C ASP A 16 -1.33 -32.94 5.67
N LEU A 17 -2.34 -32.52 4.91
CA LEU A 17 -3.29 -31.47 5.24
C LEU A 17 -4.72 -31.99 5.09
N THR A 18 -5.65 -31.45 5.87
CA THR A 18 -7.08 -31.70 5.66
C THR A 18 -7.56 -31.09 4.34
N GLU A 19 -8.72 -31.53 3.85
CA GLU A 19 -9.30 -30.99 2.61
C GLU A 19 -9.55 -29.47 2.71
N ASP A 20 -10.02 -29.00 3.86
CA ASP A 20 -10.23 -27.57 4.11
C ASP A 20 -8.91 -26.80 4.10
N GLN A 21 -7.85 -27.35 4.71
CA GLN A 21 -6.53 -26.72 4.72
C GLN A 21 -5.89 -26.66 3.32
N LYS A 22 -6.11 -27.69 2.49
CA LYS A 22 -5.69 -27.66 1.08
C LYS A 22 -6.41 -26.56 0.31
N LEU A 23 -7.71 -26.38 0.56
CA LEU A 23 -8.50 -25.33 -0.06
C LEU A 23 -8.03 -23.94 0.37
N GLU A 24 -7.77 -23.75 1.66
CA GLU A 24 -7.21 -22.50 2.20
C GLU A 24 -5.83 -22.20 1.62
N LEU A 25 -4.95 -23.21 1.51
CA LEU A 25 -3.62 -23.05 0.93
C LEU A 25 -3.67 -22.55 -0.52
N VAL A 26 -4.52 -23.16 -1.34
CA VAL A 26 -4.66 -22.77 -2.75
C VAL A 26 -5.24 -21.37 -2.88
N ASN A 27 -6.23 -21.02 -2.04
CA ASN A 27 -6.78 -19.68 -2.01
C ASN A 27 -5.76 -18.63 -1.56
N ALA A 28 -4.95 -18.93 -0.54
CA ALA A 28 -3.90 -18.04 -0.07
C ALA A 28 -2.84 -17.77 -1.17
N LEU A 29 -2.44 -18.81 -1.90
CA LEU A 29 -1.52 -18.67 -3.03
C LEU A 29 -2.12 -17.81 -4.16
N SER A 30 -3.42 -17.96 -4.46
CA SER A 30 -4.11 -17.11 -5.45
C SER A 30 -4.03 -15.63 -5.05
N THR A 31 -4.33 -15.31 -3.79
CA THR A 31 -4.27 -13.93 -3.28
C THR A 31 -2.87 -13.32 -3.36
N ILE A 32 -1.83 -14.13 -3.06
CA ILE A 32 -0.44 -13.68 -3.18
C ILE A 32 -0.11 -13.35 -4.63
N VAL A 33 -0.49 -14.23 -5.55
CA VAL A 33 -0.26 -14.06 -6.99
C VAL A 33 -1.00 -12.83 -7.51
N GLU A 34 -2.27 -12.65 -7.15
CA GLU A 34 -3.06 -11.46 -7.47
C GLU A 34 -2.39 -10.18 -6.96
N THR A 35 -1.89 -10.18 -5.72
CA THR A 35 -1.16 -9.03 -5.14
C THR A 35 0.11 -8.70 -5.91
N ILE A 36 0.84 -9.70 -6.39
CA ILE A 36 2.04 -9.50 -7.21
C ILE A 36 1.65 -8.94 -8.58
N TYR A 37 0.62 -9.51 -9.22
CA TYR A 37 0.12 -9.00 -10.50
C TYR A 37 -0.33 -7.55 -10.40
N ASP A 38 -1.06 -7.18 -9.34
CA ASP A 38 -1.48 -5.80 -9.10
C ASP A 38 -0.28 -4.84 -8.97
N LYS A 39 0.78 -5.26 -8.27
CA LYS A 39 2.01 -4.48 -8.12
C LYS A 39 2.80 -4.36 -9.42
N VAL A 40 2.87 -5.43 -10.21
CA VAL A 40 3.66 -5.49 -11.45
C VAL A 40 2.96 -4.77 -12.60
N LEU A 41 1.65 -5.02 -12.77
CA LEU A 41 0.86 -4.44 -13.86
C LEU A 41 0.36 -3.03 -13.53
N GLY A 42 0.48 -2.58 -12.27
CA GLY A 42 0.12 -1.23 -11.86
C GLY A 42 -1.36 -0.90 -12.00
N ILE A 43 -2.23 -1.90 -12.16
CA ILE A 43 -3.67 -1.72 -12.44
C ILE A 43 -4.38 -1.05 -11.24
N ASN A 44 -3.85 -1.25 -10.03
CA ASN A 44 -4.30 -0.60 -8.80
C ASN A 44 -3.40 0.56 -8.34
N GLN A 45 -2.60 1.16 -9.24
CA GLN A 45 -2.08 2.50 -8.98
C GLN A 45 -3.23 3.50 -9.16
N MET A 46 -4.09 3.61 -8.15
CA MET A 46 -4.81 4.87 -7.95
C MET A 46 -3.73 5.96 -8.03
N PRO A 47 -3.85 6.94 -8.95
CA PRO A 47 -2.90 8.03 -8.94
C PRO A 47 -3.06 8.66 -7.56
N LEU A 48 -2.01 8.54 -6.73
CA LEU A 48 -1.78 9.43 -5.61
C LEU A 48 -1.53 10.81 -6.23
N LYS A 49 -2.57 11.41 -6.81
CA LYS A 49 -2.60 12.81 -7.17
C LYS A 49 -2.48 13.54 -5.84
N ASN A 50 -1.26 14.00 -5.57
CA ASN A 50 -0.93 15.21 -4.85
C ASN A 50 -2.20 15.94 -4.37
N ARG A 51 -2.69 15.61 -3.17
CA ARG A 51 -3.21 16.68 -2.34
C ARG A 51 -1.98 17.30 -1.72
N GLU A 52 -1.52 18.36 -2.38
CA GLU A 52 -0.79 19.45 -1.75
C GLU A 52 -1.18 19.50 -0.27
N VAL A 53 -0.19 19.30 0.59
CA VAL A 53 -0.28 19.77 1.96
C VAL A 53 -0.41 21.28 1.83
N ASP A 54 -1.65 21.76 1.80
CA ASP A 54 -1.98 23.18 1.89
C ASP A 54 -1.62 23.59 3.32
N SER A 55 -0.32 23.74 3.54
CA SER A 55 0.25 24.34 4.72
C SER A 55 -0.31 25.76 4.71
N PRO A 56 -1.09 26.18 5.72
CA PRO A 56 -1.49 27.57 5.79
C PRO A 56 -0.20 28.38 5.84
N LYS A 57 0.07 29.17 4.79
CA LYS A 57 1.11 30.19 4.83
C LYS A 57 0.73 31.12 5.97
N ARG A 58 1.26 30.87 7.17
CA ARG A 58 1.25 31.86 8.24
C ARG A 58 2.06 33.02 7.69
N ASN A 59 1.37 34.10 7.33
CA ASN A 59 1.98 35.40 7.18
C ASN A 59 2.50 35.82 8.55
N VAL A 60 3.69 35.34 8.92
CA VAL A 60 4.39 35.86 10.08
C VAL A 60 4.93 37.22 9.66
N LYS A 61 4.17 38.27 9.97
CA LYS A 61 4.65 39.64 9.98
C LYS A 61 5.67 39.76 11.13
N MET A 62 6.90 39.33 10.89
CA MET A 62 8.05 39.76 11.69
C MET A 62 8.50 41.12 11.14
N ARG A 63 8.08 42.21 11.79
CA ARG A 63 8.86 43.45 11.82
C ARG A 63 9.24 43.70 13.27
N GLY A 64 10.34 43.07 13.68
CA GLY A 64 11.25 43.64 14.66
C GLY A 64 12.53 44.04 13.92
N GLU A 65 13.32 44.91 14.54
CA GLU A 65 14.60 45.49 14.08
C GLU A 65 14.41 46.82 13.32
N HIS A 66 14.91 47.98 13.77
CA HIS A 66 16.09 48.31 14.56
C HIS A 66 15.88 49.72 15.15
N GLU A 67 16.00 49.92 16.46
CA GLU A 67 16.26 51.25 17.03
C GLU A 67 17.78 51.36 17.23
N LYS A 68 18.40 52.19 16.40
CA LYS A 68 19.85 52.43 16.35
C LYS A 68 20.27 53.26 17.57
N CYS A 69 21.33 52.83 18.25
CA CYS A 69 22.22 53.75 18.95
C CYS A 69 23.08 54.50 17.91
N SER A 70 23.00 55.84 17.87
CA SER A 70 24.16 56.71 17.57
C SER A 70 23.79 58.17 17.86
N GLY A 71 24.63 58.84 18.64
CA GLY A 71 24.46 60.24 19.02
C GLY A 71 24.85 61.24 17.93
N ALA A 72 24.38 62.46 18.12
CA ALA A 72 25.05 63.72 17.84
C ALA A 72 24.38 64.80 18.71
#